data_AF-A0A5S3RJL4-F1
#
_entry.id   AF-A0A5S3RJL4-F1
#
_cell.length_a   1.000
_cell.length_b   1.000
_cell.length_c   1.000
_cell.angle_alpha   90.00
_cell.angle_beta   90.00
_cell.angle_gamma   90.00
#
_symmetry.space_group_name_H-M   'P 1'
#
loop_
_entity.id
_entity.type
_entity.pdbx_description
1 polymer ?
#
loop_
_entity_poly.entity_id
_entity_poly.type
_entity_poly.pdbx_seq_one_letter_code
_entity_poly.pdbx_strand_id
1 'polypeptide(L)' 'RIDTPEEVPNTLRNALQYVDADKLYPGTNWGMEPLPRAVARVKLNALTAGAEIFRKELAAG' A
#
# COMPACT_ATOMS: atom_id res chain seq x y z
N ARG A 1 -8.80 9.17 -7.34
CA ARG A 1 -8.61 9.17 -5.88
C ARG A 1 -7.17 8.77 -5.55
N ILE A 2 -6.55 9.44 -4.59
CA ILE A 2 -5.24 9.09 -4.03
C ILE A 2 -5.54 8.59 -2.62
N ASP A 3 -5.09 7.39 -2.28
CA ASP A 3 -5.23 6.85 -0.92
C ASP A 3 -4.33 7.63 0.03
N THR A 4 -4.75 7.80 1.28
CA THR A 4 -3.84 8.31 2.31
C THR A 4 -2.96 7.19 2.84
N PRO A 5 -1.78 7.50 3.42
CA PRO A 5 -0.93 6.49 4.06
C PRO A 5 -1.69 5.65 5.11
N GLU A 6 -2.64 6.24 5.82
CA GLU A 6 -3.43 5.60 6.88
C GLU A 6 -4.53 4.68 6.33
N GLU A 7 -4.98 4.90 5.09
CA GLU A 7 -5.96 4.04 4.42
C GLU A 7 -5.33 2.73 3.93
N VAL A 8 -4.07 2.76 3.49
CA VAL A 8 -3.36 1.62 2.89
C VAL A 8 -3.28 0.39 3.82
N PRO A 9 -2.90 0.50 5.13
CA PRO A 9 -2.87 -0.63 6.05
C PRO A 9 -4.19 -1.40 6.13
N ASN A 10 -5.34 -0.72 6.01
CA ASN A 10 -6.65 -1.37 6.04
C ASN A 10 -6.80 -2.37 4.88
N THR A 11 -6.37 -1.99 3.68
CA THR A 11 -6.39 -2.88 2.52
C THR A 11 -5.43 -4.05 2.68
N LEU A 12 -4.22 -3.81 3.22
CA LEU A 12 -3.24 -4.86 3.44
C LEU A 12 -3.68 -5.88 4.50
N ARG A 13 -4.32 -5.43 5.59
CA ARG A 13 -4.93 -6.31 6.59
C ARG A 13 -5.98 -7.24 5.99
N ASN A 14 -6.83 -6.72 5.10
CA ASN A 14 -7.83 -7.55 4.41
C ASN A 14 -7.17 -8.60 3.51
N ALA A 15 -6.03 -8.28 2.90
CA ALA A 15 -5.30 -9.24 2.06
C ALA A 15 -4.76 -10.44 2.87
N LEU A 16 -4.39 -10.25 4.14
CA LEU A 16 -3.88 -11.32 5.01
C LEU A 16 -4.89 -12.45 5.28
N GLN A 17 -6.17 -12.24 4.96
CA GLN A 17 -7.17 -13.31 5.01
C GLN A 17 -6.96 -14.37 3.91
N TYR A 18 -6.16 -14.04 2.89
CA TYR A 18 -6.01 -14.86 1.67
C TYR A 18 -4.55 -15.22 1.36
N VAL A 19 -3.58 -14.50 1.92
CA VAL A 19 -2.14 -14.72 1.68
C VAL A 19 -1.33 -14.47 2.95
N ASP A 20 -0.30 -15.29 3.15
CA ASP A 20 0.64 -15.10 4.25
C ASP A 20 1.38 -13.75 4.12
N ALA A 21 1.72 -13.13 5.26
CA ALA A 21 2.34 -11.82 5.28
C ALA A 21 3.70 -11.75 4.56
N ASP A 22 4.47 -12.85 4.58
CA ASP A 22 5.77 -12.97 3.90
C ASP A 22 5.65 -13.13 2.38
N LYS A 23 4.44 -13.38 1.87
CA LYS A 23 4.13 -13.51 0.45
C LYS A 23 3.33 -12.32 -0.09
N LEU A 24 2.97 -11.35 0.75
CA LEU A 24 2.20 -10.19 0.36
C LEU A 24 3.09 -9.07 -0.20
N TYR A 25 2.93 -8.75 -1.48
CA TYR A 25 3.60 -7.63 -2.14
C TYR A 25 2.58 -6.52 -2.46
N PRO A 26 2.60 -5.39 -1.74
CA PRO A 26 1.72 -4.26 -2.04
C PRO A 26 2.15 -3.58 -3.34
N GLY A 27 1.17 -3.35 -4.22
CA GLY A 27 1.36 -2.75 -5.53
C GLY A 27 0.17 -1.92 -5.97
N THR A 28 0.30 -1.30 -7.13
CA THR A 28 -0.77 -0.46 -7.71
C THR A 28 -1.67 -1.32 -8.59
N ASN A 29 -2.98 -1.13 -8.50
CA ASN A 29 -3.97 -1.94 -9.23
C ASN A 29 -3.90 -1.80 -10.75
N TRP A 30 -3.52 -0.62 -11.25
CA TRP A 30 -3.37 -0.34 -12.68
C TRP A 30 -2.02 0.30 -12.97
N GLY A 31 -1.63 0.26 -14.24
CA GLY A 31 -0.48 1.00 -14.72
C GLY A 31 -0.63 2.51 -14.47
N MET A 32 0.49 3.17 -14.19
CA MET A 32 0.56 4.61 -13.94
C MET A 32 0.87 5.42 -15.21
N GLU A 33 1.05 4.76 -16.35
CA GLU A 33 1.34 5.39 -17.65
C GLU A 33 0.38 6.54 -18.02
N PRO A 34 -0.95 6.42 -17.87
CA PRO A 34 -1.86 7.50 -18.23
C PRO A 34 -1.90 8.64 -17.19
N LEU A 35 -1.19 8.54 -16.06
CA LEU A 35 -1.26 9.52 -14.98
C LEU A 35 -0.16 10.59 -15.10
N PRO A 36 -0.46 11.86 -14.74
CA PRO A 36 0.59 12.86 -14.57
C PRO A 36 1.64 12.36 -13.57
N ARG A 37 2.92 12.60 -13.86
CA ARG A 37 4.04 12.15 -13.00
C ARG A 37 3.89 12.54 -11.54
N ALA A 38 3.38 13.74 -11.26
CA ALA A 38 3.15 14.20 -9.90
C ALA A 38 2.10 13.33 -9.17
N VAL A 39 1.01 12.99 -9.84
CA VAL A 39 -0.05 12.12 -9.28
C VAL A 39 0.50 10.71 -9.03
N ALA A 40 1.25 10.16 -9.98
CA ALA A 40 1.89 8.85 -9.81
C ALA A 40 2.85 8.85 -8.62
N ARG A 41 3.67 9.91 -8.46
CA ARG A 41 4.59 10.06 -7.33
C ARG A 41 3.85 10.06 -5.99
N VAL A 42 2.78 10.84 -5.87
CA VAL A 42 2.02 10.93 -4.61
C VAL A 42 1.39 9.58 -4.27
N LYS A 43 0.83 8.87 -5.25
CA LYS A 43 0.27 7.53 -5.02
C LYS A 43 1.31 6.52 -4.54
N LEU A 44 2.50 6.54 -5.17
CA LEU A 44 3.60 5.66 -4.74
C LEU A 44 4.06 6.01 -3.33
N ASN A 45 4.19 7.30 -3.02
CA ASN A 45 4.56 7.74 -1.67
C ASN A 45 3.54 7.29 -0.61
N ALA A 46 2.23 7.41 -0.90
CA ALA A 46 1.19 6.95 0.00
C ALA A 46 1.24 5.43 0.21
N LEU A 47 1.43 4.66 -0.87
CA LEU A 47 1.58 3.20 -0.79
C LEU A 47 2.80 2.81 0.06
N THR A 48 3.96 3.43 -0.17
CA THR A 48 5.18 3.13 0.59
C THR A 48 5.02 3.48 2.06
N ALA A 49 4.52 4.68 2.37
CA ALA A 49 4.31 5.12 3.76
C ALA A 49 3.29 4.23 4.50
N GLY A 50 2.19 3.88 3.84
CA GLY A 50 1.20 2.99 4.41
C GLY A 50 1.72 1.56 4.62
N ALA A 51 2.52 1.04 3.68
CA ALA A 51 3.18 -0.24 3.85
C ALA A 51 4.20 -0.23 5.01
N GLU A 52 4.86 0.89 5.29
CA GLU A 52 5.72 1.03 6.47
C GLU A 52 4.93 0.99 7.78
N ILE A 53 3.78 1.65 7.85
CA ILE A 53 2.88 1.59 9.01
C ILE A 53 2.50 0.13 9.25
N PHE A 54 2.01 -0.55 8.22
CA PHE A 54 1.61 -1.94 8.31
C PHE A 54 2.76 -2.88 8.72
N ARG A 55 3.98 -2.68 8.21
CA ARG A 55 5.15 -3.46 8.65
C ARG A 55 5.46 -3.28 10.13
N LYS A 56 5.32 -2.05 10.66
CA LYS A 56 5.52 -1.79 12.09
C LYS A 56 4.44 -2.46 12.93
N GLU A 57 3.20 -2.48 12.47
CA GLU A 57 2.10 -3.21 13.13
C GLU A 57 2.42 -4.71 13.23
N LEU A 58 2.88 -5.32 12.13
CA LEU A 58 3.25 -6.74 12.11
C LEU A 58 4.43 -7.09 13.01
N ALA A 59 5.38 -6.17 13.20
CA ALA A 59 6.53 -6.39 14.07
C ALA A 59 6.21 -6.18 15.56
N ALA A 60 5.10 -5.53 15.88
CA ALA A 60 4.69 -5.23 17.25
C ALA A 60 3.71 -6.26 17.84
N GLY A 61 3.15 -7.16 17.02
CA GLY A 61 2.31 -8.28 17.42
C GLY A 61 3.08 -9.58 17.50
#